data_AF-A0A917K3N0-F1
#
_entry.id   AF-A0A917K3N0-F1
#
_cell.length_a   1.000
_cell.length_b   1.000
_cell.length_c   1.000
_cell.angle_alpha   90.00
_cell.angle_beta   90.00
_cell.angle_gamma   90.00
#
_symmetry.space_group_name_H-M   'P 1'
#
loop_
_entity.id
_entity.type
_entity.pdbx_description
1 polymer ?
#
loop_
_entity_poly.entity_id
_entity_poly.type
_entity_poly.pdbx_seq_one_letter_code
_entity_poly.pdbx_strand_id
1 'polypeptide(L)' 'MAAAAGTVKKVALELGGKNPDIVFADADFDTAVDMALTAVFLHSGQVCAARCGSGHATTGTSRRWAPGTSRTSTTCG' A
#
# COMPACT_ATOMS: atom_id res chain seq x y z
N MET A 1 -3.71 -9.70 22.01
CA MET A 1 -2.76 -10.81 22.30
C MET A 1 -2.66 -11.15 23.78
N ALA A 2 -2.41 -10.19 24.68
CA ALA A 2 -2.27 -10.46 26.13
C ALA A 2 -3.41 -11.29 26.75
N ALA A 3 -4.66 -10.98 26.41
CA ALA A 3 -5.83 -11.72 26.91
C ALA A 3 -5.93 -13.18 26.38
N ALA A 4 -5.34 -13.48 25.22
CA ALA A 4 -5.34 -14.83 24.65
C ALA A 4 -4.15 -15.68 25.13
N ALA A 5 -3.07 -15.04 25.59
CA ALA A 5 -1.81 -15.69 25.98
C ALA A 5 -1.98 -16.67 27.17
N GLY A 6 -2.79 -16.32 28.16
CA GLY A 6 -2.99 -17.15 29.36
C GLY A 6 -3.91 -18.37 29.17
N THR A 7 -4.66 -18.44 28.06
CA THR A 7 -5.68 -19.49 27.84
C THR A 7 -5.38 -20.39 26.63
N VAL A 8 -4.24 -20.18 25.96
CA VAL A 8 -3.78 -20.94 24.77
C VAL A 8 -4.85 -21.06 23.68
N LYS A 9 -5.66 -20.02 23.52
CA LYS A 9 -6.69 -19.96 22.48
C LYS A 9 -6.05 -19.65 21.14
N LYS A 10 -6.45 -20.38 20.09
CA LYS A 10 -6.07 -20.05 18.71
C LYS A 10 -6.65 -18.70 18.34
N VAL A 11 -5.82 -17.80 17.81
CA VAL A 11 -6.21 -16.47 17.36
C VAL A 11 -5.71 -16.24 15.93
N ALA A 12 -6.51 -15.53 15.13
CA ALA A 12 -6.13 -14.97 13.85
C ALA A 12 -6.30 -13.44 13.95
N LEU A 13 -5.33 -12.67 13.46
CA LEU A 13 -5.31 -11.21 13.57
C LEU A 13 -5.00 -10.61 12.20
N GLU A 14 -5.96 -9.88 11.65
CA GLU A 14 -5.80 -9.05 10.46
C GLU A 14 -5.59 -7.60 10.91
N LEU A 15 -4.35 -7.30 11.31
CA LEU A 15 -3.93 -5.95 11.66
C LEU A 15 -3.55 -5.27 10.34
N GLY A 16 -4.33 -4.26 9.94
CA GLY A 16 -4.20 -3.60 8.64
C GLY A 16 -2.77 -3.19 8.27
N GLY A 17 -2.58 -2.85 6.99
CA GLY A 17 -1.26 -2.64 6.43
C GLY A 17 -1.00 -1.20 5.99
N LYS A 18 0.29 -0.90 5.78
CA LYS A 18 0.72 0.25 4.98
C LYS A 18 0.93 -0.25 3.56
N ASN A 19 -0.18 -0.38 2.82
CA ASN A 19 -0.19 -1.07 1.53
C ASN A 19 0.45 -0.21 0.43
N PRO A 20 1.62 -0.62 -0.12
CA PRO A 20 2.20 0.07 -1.26
C PRO A 20 1.46 -0.33 -2.53
N ASP A 21 1.49 0.57 -3.51
CA ASP A 21 0.96 0.32 -4.85
C ASP A 21 2.05 0.71 -5.86
N ILE A 22 2.29 -0.20 -6.80
CA ILE A 22 3.47 -0.24 -7.68
C ILE A 22 2.98 -0.21 -9.12
N VAL A 23 3.26 0.90 -9.81
CA VAL A 23 2.95 1.09 -11.22
C VAL A 23 4.24 0.88 -12.03
N PHE A 24 4.19 -0.02 -13.01
CA PHE A 24 5.32 -0.25 -13.92
C PHE A 24 5.35 0.80 -15.04
N ALA A 25 6.51 0.98 -15.67
CA ALA A 25 6.72 2.01 -16.70
C ALA A 25 5.94 1.74 -18.00
N ASP A 26 5.50 0.50 -18.21
CA ASP A 26 4.70 0.02 -19.33
C ASP A 26 3.20 -0.11 -18.99
N ALA A 27 2.80 0.28 -17.78
CA ALA A 27 1.39 0.26 -17.38
C ALA A 27 0.61 1.38 -18.08
N ASP A 28 -0.63 1.08 -18.45
CA ASP A 28 -1.57 2.08 -18.95
C ASP A 28 -1.81 3.15 -17.87
N PHE A 29 -1.41 4.39 -18.17
CA PHE A 29 -1.34 5.44 -17.16
C PHE A 29 -2.72 5.87 -16.67
N ASP A 30 -3.69 6.00 -17.57
CA ASP A 30 -5.05 6.43 -17.23
C ASP A 30 -5.73 5.39 -16.31
N THR A 31 -5.63 4.10 -16.68
CA THR A 31 -6.11 3.01 -15.82
C THR A 31 -5.37 2.97 -14.47
N ALA A 32 -4.05 3.18 -14.46
CA ALA A 32 -3.27 3.17 -13.22
C ALA A 32 -3.67 4.30 -12.27
N VAL A 33 -3.97 5.49 -12.79
CA VAL A 33 -4.45 6.64 -12.00
C VAL A 33 -5.84 6.35 -11.42
N ASP A 34 -6.77 5.84 -12.23
CA ASP A 34 -8.12 5.51 -11.77
C ASP A 34 -8.11 4.44 -10.65
N MET A 35 -7.25 3.42 -10.81
CA MET A 35 -7.06 2.38 -9.80
C MET A 35 -6.41 2.94 -8.53
N ALA A 36 -5.42 3.83 -8.65
CA ALA A 36 -4.78 4.47 -7.51
C ALA A 36 -5.75 5.35 -6.72
N LEU A 37 -6.60 6.12 -7.39
CA LEU A 37 -7.63 6.94 -6.76
C LEU A 37 -8.66 6.08 -6.03
N THR A 38 -9.10 5.00 -6.66
CA THR A 38 -10.01 4.03 -6.04
C THR A 38 -9.36 3.40 -4.81
N ALA A 39 -8.10 2.95 -4.90
CA ALA A 39 -7.40 2.30 -3.79
C ALA A 39 -7.18 3.23 -2.57
N VAL A 40 -7.13 4.55 -2.77
CA VAL A 40 -6.99 5.55 -1.69
C VAL A 40 -8.33 5.95 -1.10
N PHE A 41 -9.34 6.20 -1.93
CA PHE A 41 -10.59 6.85 -1.50
C PHE A 41 -11.79 5.90 -1.35
N LEU A 42 -11.65 4.63 -1.74
CA LEU A 42 -12.68 3.63 -1.49
C LEU A 42 -12.99 3.57 0.01
N HIS A 43 -14.28 3.68 0.35
CA HIS A 43 -14.75 3.74 1.73
C HIS A 43 -14.01 4.79 2.58
N SER A 44 -13.71 5.95 1.99
CA SER A 44 -12.96 7.04 2.65
C SER A 44 -11.60 6.59 3.21
N GLY A 45 -10.96 5.59 2.58
CA GLY A 45 -9.68 5.04 3.01
C GLY A 45 -9.75 4.12 4.23
N GLN A 46 -10.94 3.76 4.71
CA GLN A 46 -11.15 2.86 5.86
C GLN A 46 -11.18 1.39 5.45
N VAL A 47 -10.35 1.01 4.48
CA VAL A 47 -10.15 -0.39 4.08
C VAL A 47 -8.79 -0.84 4.62
N CYS A 48 -8.70 -2.03 5.20
CA CYS A 48 -7.43 -2.55 5.75
C CYS A 48 -6.30 -2.65 4.72
N ALA A 49 -6.68 -2.82 3.45
CA ALA A 49 -5.82 -2.84 2.28
C ALA A 49 -5.80 -1.51 1.51
N ALA A 50 -6.43 -0.46 2.06
CA ALA A 50 -6.41 0.86 1.45
C ALA A 50 -4.97 1.35 1.29
N ARG A 51 -4.74 2.03 0.17
CA ARG A 51 -3.48 2.75 -0.06
C ARG A 51 -3.46 3.96 0.88
N CYS A 52 -2.39 4.12 1.66
CA CYS A 52 -2.21 5.33 2.48
C CYS A 52 -2.08 6.54 1.54
N GLY A 53 -3.10 7.41 1.53
CA GLY A 53 -3.15 8.61 0.70
C GLY A 53 -2.26 9.73 1.21
N SER A 54 -0.94 9.60 1.06
CA SER A 54 -0.05 10.76 1.23
C SER A 54 0.03 11.51 -0.10
N GLY A 55 -0.76 12.56 -0.24
CA GLY A 55 -0.75 13.54 -1.35
C GLY A 55 0.54 14.37 -1.45
N HIS A 56 1.70 13.74 -1.32
CA HIS A 56 2.99 14.29 -1.69
C HIS A 56 3.69 13.27 -2.58
N ALA A 57 3.59 13.49 -3.90
CA ALA A 57 4.59 12.99 -4.83
C ALA A 57 5.87 13.82 -4.65
N THR A 58 6.59 13.64 -3.53
CA THR A 58 7.97 14.12 -3.45
C THR A 58 8.85 13.12 -4.16
N THR A 59 9.37 13.54 -5.31
CA THR A 59 10.52 12.97 -6.01
C THR A 59 11.58 12.54 -4.99
N GLY A 60 11.70 11.23 -4.73
CA GLY A 60 12.48 10.74 -3.60
C GLY A 60 12.92 9.29 -3.74
N THR A 61 14.00 9.10 -4.50
CA THR A 61 14.81 7.88 -4.67
C THR A 61 14.14 6.70 -5.38
N SER A 62 14.23 6.70 -6.71
CA SER A 62 14.16 5.47 -7.52
C SER A 62 15.27 4.52 -7.07
N ARG A 63 14.98 3.56 -6.18
CA ARG A 63 15.90 2.44 -5.95
C ARG A 63 15.66 1.40 -7.05
N ARG A 64 16.60 1.35 -7.99
CA ARG A 64 16.64 0.36 -9.07
C ARG A 64 16.94 -1.00 -8.44
N TRP A 65 15.91 -1.82 -8.27
CA TRP A 65 16.04 -3.15 -7.65
C TRP A 65 16.40 -4.23 -8.69
N ALA A 66 16.10 -3.99 -9.97
CA ALA A 66 16.47 -4.82 -11.11
C ALA A 66 16.56 -3.95 -12.41
N PRO A 67 17.34 -4.36 -13.43
CA PRO A 67 17.34 -3.66 -14.72
C PRO A 67 15.94 -3.71 -15.34
N GLY A 68 15.34 -2.55 -15.59
CA GLY A 68 14.04 -2.41 -16.24
C GLY A 68 12.86 -2.06 -15.31
N THR A 69 12.97 -2.27 -13.99
CA THR A 69 11.86 -1.98 -13.06
C THR A 69 12.14 -0.69 -12.27
N SER A 70 11.56 0.43 -12.69
CA SER A 70 11.47 1.63 -11.85
C SER A 70 10.30 1.43 -10.88
N ARG A 71 10.59 1.13 -9.61
CA ARG A 71 9.56 1.06 -8.57
C ARG A 71 9.49 2.40 -7.84
N THR A 72 8.39 3.14 -8.04
CA THR A 72 7.98 4.23 -7.15
C THR A 72 7.21 3.61 -5.99
N SER A 73 7.91 3.25 -4.91
CA SER A 73 7.24 2.83 -3.67
C SER A 73 6.86 4.07 -2.86
N THR A 74 5.58 4.43 -2.84
CA THR A 74 5.07 5.42 -1.88
C THR A 74 4.99 4.75 -0.50
N THR A 75 6.09 4.74 0.25
CA THR A 75 6.04 4.40 1.67
C THR A 75 5.58 5.62 2.44
N CYS A 76 4.34 5.58 2.91
CA CYS A 76 3.80 6.56 3.84
C CYS A 76 4.74 6.58 5.09
N GLY A 77 5.04 7.77 5.62
CA GLY A 77 5.87 7.98 6.81
C GLY A 77 5.12 7.63 8.08
#